data_AF-A0A2G9T4Q8-F1
#
_entry.id   AF-A0A2G9T4Q8-F1
#
_cell.length_a   1.000
_cell.length_b   1.000
_cell.length_c   1.000
_cell.angle_alpha   90.00
_cell.angle_beta   90.00
_cell.angle_gamma   90.00
#
_symmetry.space_group_name_H-M   'P 1'
#
loop_
_entity.id
_entity.type
_entity.pdbx_description
1 polymer ?
#
loop_
_entity_poly.entity_id
_entity_poly.type
_entity_poly.pdbx_seq_one_letter_code
_entity_poly.pdbx_strand_id
1 'polypeptide(L)'
;MLDNPVNAPEFMFYLHRLSRIAIDYYEDPTQFNVTTDSSPGFIYRTMSRYPPENPEPFPVICNDLKKKILPGVCTIIVILSNQE
;
A
#
# COMPACT_ATOMS: atom_id res chain seq x y z
N MET A 1 12.30 -23.93 -3.03
CA MET A 1 11.52 -23.06 -2.11
C MET A 1 12.50 -22.50 -1.10
N LEU A 2 12.30 -21.26 -0.61
CA LEU A 2 13.09 -20.75 0.51
C LEU A 2 12.57 -21.41 1.79
N ASP A 3 13.40 -22.19 2.47
CA ASP A 3 13.01 -22.92 3.69
C ASP A 3 12.70 -21.97 4.87
N ASN A 4 13.19 -20.73 4.80
CA ASN A 4 12.87 -19.66 5.74
C ASN A 4 12.92 -18.30 5.02
N PRO A 5 11.82 -17.86 4.39
CA PRO A 5 11.81 -16.64 3.57
C PRO A 5 11.88 -15.35 4.40
N VAL A 6 11.57 -15.40 5.70
CA VAL A 6 11.57 -14.25 6.62
C VAL A 6 11.89 -14.73 8.03
N ASN A 7 12.96 -14.24 8.64
CA ASN A 7 13.26 -14.51 10.05
C ASN A 7 12.49 -13.57 11.00
N ALA A 8 12.47 -13.88 12.30
CA ALA A 8 11.69 -13.10 13.27
C ALA A 8 12.09 -11.60 13.34
N PRO A 9 13.38 -11.22 13.37
CA PRO A 9 13.79 -9.81 13.24
C PRO A 9 13.28 -9.12 11.96
N GLU A 10 13.39 -9.77 10.81
CA GLU A 10 12.89 -9.24 9.53
C GLU A 10 11.37 -9.07 9.54
N PHE A 11 10.64 -10.05 10.10
CA PHE A 11 9.20 -9.96 10.27
C PHE A 11 8.81 -8.74 11.09
N MET A 12 9.45 -8.52 12.24
CA MET A 12 9.17 -7.36 13.09
C MET A 12 9.50 -6.05 12.37
N PHE A 13 10.60 -6.00 11.62
CA PHE A 13 10.96 -4.85 10.81
C PHE A 13 9.89 -4.52 9.74
N TYR A 14 9.39 -5.53 9.03
CA TYR A 14 8.32 -5.35 8.03
C TYR A 14 7.00 -4.94 8.69
N LEU A 15 6.63 -5.59 9.79
CA LEU A 15 5.42 -5.30 10.54
C LEU A 15 5.40 -3.85 11.01
N HIS A 16 6.45 -3.38 11.67
CA HIS A 16 6.52 -1.99 12.14
C HIS A 16 6.36 -0.97 11.02
N ARG A 17 6.96 -1.23 9.85
CA ARG A 17 6.83 -0.34 8.69
C ARG A 17 5.40 -0.36 8.14
N LEU A 18 4.79 -1.53 7.97
CA LEU A 18 3.41 -1.64 7.48
C LEU A 18 2.41 -1.03 8.47
N SER A 19 2.57 -1.28 9.77
CA SER A 19 1.76 -0.66 10.81
C SER A 19 1.85 0.85 10.76
N ARG A 20 3.02 1.43 10.51
CA ARG A 20 3.16 2.88 10.33
C ARG A 20 2.38 3.38 9.13
N ILE A 21 2.41 2.68 7.99
CA ILE A 21 1.61 3.05 6.81
C ILE A 21 0.11 3.02 7.15
N ALA A 22 -0.35 2.01 7.89
CA ALA A 22 -1.75 1.92 8.30
C ALA A 22 -2.13 3.06 9.25
N ILE A 23 -1.28 3.38 10.23
CA ILE A 23 -1.50 4.51 11.15
C ILE A 23 -1.56 5.82 10.37
N ASP A 24 -0.57 6.10 9.51
CA ASP A 24 -0.51 7.31 8.68
C ASP A 24 -1.81 7.47 7.85
N TYR A 25 -2.34 6.37 7.32
CA TYR A 25 -3.57 6.35 6.52
C TYR A 25 -4.82 6.73 7.32
N TYR A 26 -4.89 6.35 8.60
CA TYR A 26 -6.03 6.69 9.48
C TYR A 26 -5.88 8.03 10.18
N GLU A 27 -4.66 8.50 10.42
CA GLU A 27 -4.40 9.80 11.07
C GLU A 27 -4.76 10.98 10.16
N ASP A 28 -4.55 10.87 8.84
CA ASP A 28 -4.97 11.88 7.87
C ASP A 28 -5.83 11.26 6.74
N PRO A 29 -7.13 11.02 7.01
CA PRO A 29 -8.05 10.51 5.99
C PRO A 29 -8.31 11.51 4.87
N THR A 30 -7.92 12.79 5.04
CA THR A 30 -8.06 13.82 4.00
C THR A 30 -6.94 13.76 2.95
N GLN A 31 -5.86 13.02 3.24
CA GLN A 31 -4.76 12.79 2.32
C GLN A 31 -5.18 12.01 1.07
N PHE A 32 -6.28 11.25 1.14
CA PHE A 32 -6.78 10.45 0.03
C PHE A 32 -8.23 10.80 -0.30
N ASN A 33 -8.54 10.95 -1.58
CA ASN A 33 -9.91 11.22 -2.02
C ASN A 33 -10.81 10.02 -1.67
N VAL A 34 -11.97 10.30 -1.09
CA VAL A 34 -12.97 9.30 -0.71
C VAL A 34 -13.42 8.49 -1.94
N THR A 35 -13.50 9.15 -3.08
CA THR A 35 -13.69 8.56 -4.41
C THR A 35 -12.38 8.58 -5.18
N THR A 36 -12.05 7.51 -5.88
CA THR A 36 -10.87 7.48 -6.74
C THR A 36 -11.11 8.32 -8.01
N ASP A 37 -10.27 9.32 -8.26
CA ASP A 37 -10.23 10.03 -9.56
C ASP A 37 -9.41 9.26 -10.62
N SER A 38 -9.04 8.02 -10.30
CA SER A 38 -8.22 7.17 -11.17
C SER A 38 -9.05 6.64 -12.35
N SER A 39 -8.57 6.87 -13.56
CA SER A 39 -9.17 6.29 -14.76
C SER A 39 -9.03 4.76 -14.80
N PRO A 40 -9.99 4.03 -15.40
CA PRO A 40 -9.89 2.58 -15.54
C PRO A 40 -8.53 2.15 -16.11
N GLY A 41 -7.93 1.14 -15.48
CA GLY A 41 -6.60 0.62 -15.85
C GLY A 41 -5.40 1.46 -15.41
N PHE A 42 -5.58 2.49 -14.56
CA PHE A 42 -4.48 3.32 -14.07
C PHE A 42 -3.34 2.51 -13.44
N ILE A 43 -3.64 1.52 -12.58
CA ILE A 43 -2.63 0.65 -11.97
C ILE A 43 -1.81 -0.10 -13.03
N TYR A 44 -2.48 -0.62 -14.07
CA TYR A 44 -1.81 -1.35 -15.15
C TYR A 44 -0.85 -0.47 -15.95
N ARG A 45 -1.15 0.84 -16.06
CA ARG A 45 -0.27 1.82 -16.73
C ARG A 45 0.93 2.23 -15.87
N THR A 46 0.82 2.13 -14.55
CA THR A 46 1.83 2.65 -13.60
C THR A 46 2.77 1.55 -13.08
N MET A 47 2.40 0.28 -13.23
CA MET A 47 3.20 -0.87 -12.79
C MET A 47 3.96 -1.50 -13.95
N SER A 48 5.06 -2.22 -13.64
CA SER A 48 5.74 -3.03 -14.65
C SER A 48 4.81 -4.14 -15.15
N ARG A 49 4.91 -4.46 -16.44
CA ARG A 49 4.12 -5.52 -17.06
C ARG A 49 4.63 -6.93 -16.69
N TYR A 50 5.89 -7.01 -16.27
CA TYR A 50 6.58 -8.25 -15.94
C TYR A 50 7.10 -8.18 -14.50
N PRO A 51 7.17 -9.34 -13.81
CA PRO A 51 7.78 -9.40 -12.49
C PRO A 51 9.27 -9.04 -12.55
N PRO A 52 9.84 -8.49 -11.48
CA PRO A 52 11.26 -8.19 -11.46
C PRO A 52 12.08 -9.49 -11.48
N GLU A 53 13.20 -9.48 -12.20
CA GLU A 53 14.12 -10.63 -12.25
C GLU A 53 14.84 -10.86 -10.92
N ASN A 54 15.00 -9.80 -10.12
CA ASN A 54 15.68 -9.80 -8.83
C ASN A 54 14.76 -9.26 -7.72
N PRO A 55 14.99 -9.66 -6.46
CA PRO A 55 14.24 -9.11 -5.32
C PRO A 55 14.39 -7.59 -5.22
N GLU A 56 13.29 -6.91 -4.95
CA GLU A 56 13.29 -5.47 -4.69
C GLU A 56 13.40 -5.17 -3.19
N PRO A 57 14.10 -4.10 -2.79
CA PRO A 57 14.15 -3.69 -1.39
C PRO A 57 12.76 -3.33 -0.86
N PHE A 58 12.44 -3.79 0.34
CA PHE A 58 11.15 -3.52 0.99
C PHE A 58 10.72 -2.04 1.01
N PRO A 59 11.61 -1.04 1.23
CA PRO A 59 11.22 0.38 1.15
C PRO A 59 10.70 0.82 -0.22
N VAL A 60 11.17 0.20 -1.32
CA VAL A 60 10.69 0.47 -2.67
C VAL A 60 9.25 0.00 -2.82
N ILE A 61 8.96 -1.21 -2.32
CA ILE A 61 7.61 -1.79 -2.31
C ILE A 61 6.66 -0.93 -1.46
N CYS A 62 7.10 -0.47 -0.28
CA CYS A 62 6.29 0.44 0.55
C CYS A 62 6.00 1.78 -0.14
N ASN A 63 6.98 2.32 -0.88
CA ASN A 63 6.79 3.56 -1.62
C ASN A 63 5.81 3.36 -2.79
N ASP A 64 5.86 2.22 -3.48
CA ASP A 64 4.92 1.86 -4.52
C ASP A 64 3.51 1.65 -3.98
N LEU A 65 3.37 1.02 -2.81
CA LEU A 65 2.09 0.94 -2.09
C LEU A 65 1.51 2.35 -1.86
N LYS A 66 2.31 3.26 -1.29
CA LYS A 66 1.85 4.62 -0.98
C LYS A 66 1.49 5.44 -2.23
N LYS A 67 2.28 5.35 -3.30
CA LYS A 67 2.15 6.24 -4.47
C LYS A 67 1.29 5.69 -5.59
N LYS A 68 1.29 4.38 -5.78
CA LYS A 68 0.63 3.73 -6.93
C LYS A 68 -0.67 3.07 -6.52
N ILE A 69 -0.74 2.48 -5.33
CA ILE A 69 -1.90 1.69 -4.89
C ILE A 69 -2.89 2.53 -4.09
N LEU A 70 -2.46 3.18 -2.99
CA LEU A 70 -3.38 3.90 -2.10
C LEU A 70 -4.26 4.95 -2.80
N PRO A 71 -3.79 5.73 -3.80
CA PRO A 71 -4.66 6.68 -4.52
C PRO A 71 -5.79 6.03 -5.33
N GLY A 72 -5.66 4.73 -5.64
CA GLY A 72 -6.65 3.93 -6.34
C GLY A 72 -7.56 3.12 -5.41
N VAL A 73 -7.39 3.24 -4.09
CA VAL A 73 -8.27 2.62 -3.10
C VAL A 73 -9.33 3.66 -2.72
N CYS A 74 -10.59 3.38 -3.04
CA CYS A 74 -11.69 4.18 -2.48
C CYS A 74 -11.68 3.99 -0.96
N THR A 75 -11.58 5.08 -0.21
CA THR A 75 -11.75 5.07 1.24
C THR A 75 -13.24 4.85 1.58
N ILE A 76 -13.72 3.61 1.47
CA ILE A 76 -15.09 3.23 1.85
C ILE A 76 -15.33 3.50 3.36
N ILE A 77 -14.27 3.48 4.17
CA ILE A 77 -14.34 3.59 5.63
C ILE A 77 -14.90 4.96 6.08
N VAL A 78 -14.57 6.06 5.40
CA VAL A 78 -15.07 7.40 5.81
C VAL A 78 -16.57 7.56 5.54
N ILE A 79 -17.13 6.85 4.55
CA ILE A 79 -18.57 6.92 4.25
C ILE A 79 -19.39 6.19 5.33
N LEU A 80 -18.84 5.16 5.97
CA LEU A 80 -19.56 4.38 6.99
C LEU A 80 -19.50 4.99 8.40
N SER A 81 -18.52 5.86 8.69
CA SER A 81 -18.38 6.52 10.00
C SER A 81 -19.11 7.86 10.13
N ASN A 82 -19.67 8.40 9.04
CA ASN A 82 -20.43 9.67 9.02
C ASN A 82 -21.94 9.45 8.85
N GLN A 83 -22.45 8.27 9.24
CA GLN A 83 -23.86 7.88 9.19
C GLN A 83 -24.47 7.70 10.60
N GLU A 84 -23.90 8.35 11.62
CA GLU A 84 -24.51 8.47 12.97
C GLU A 84 -24.78 9.94 13.33
#